data_AF-A0A7K1UVF8-F1
#
_entry.id   AF-A0A7K1UVF8-F1
#
_cell.length_a   1.000
_cell.length_b   1.000
_cell.length_c   1.000
_cell.angle_alpha   90.00
_cell.angle_beta   90.00
_cell.angle_gamma   90.00
#
_symmetry.space_group_name_H-M   'P 1'
#
loop_
_entity.id
_entity.type
_entity.pdbx_description
1 polymer ?
#
loop_
_entity_poly.entity_id
_entity_poly.type
_entity_poly.pdbx_seq_one_letter_code
_entity_poly.pdbx_strand_id
1 'polypeptide(L)' 'MESPATTHTVATVALTLGAAMVVAVPAATDFLFTWAQMYGAVLVYLAFAEYLAVAVGLVRWGVGQLRS' A
#
# COMPACT_ATOMS: atom_id res chain seq x y z
N MET A 1 11.85 9.05 -24.09
CA MET A 1 11.23 10.19 -23.37
C MET A 1 9.85 9.73 -22.94
N GLU A 2 9.65 9.47 -21.65
CA GLU A 2 8.29 9.31 -21.13
C GLU A 2 7.55 10.65 -21.28
N SER A 3 6.34 10.60 -21.84
CA SER A 3 5.50 11.78 -21.94
C SER A 3 5.03 12.17 -20.53
N PRO A 4 5.01 13.46 -20.17
CA PRO A 4 4.54 13.91 -18.85
C PRO A 4 3.12 13.41 -18.52
N ALA A 5 2.28 13.16 -19.53
CA ALA A 5 0.96 12.56 -19.37
C ALA A 5 1.00 11.12 -18.83
N THR A 6 2.02 10.34 -19.20
CA THR A 6 2.21 8.96 -18.72
C THR A 6 2.59 8.96 -17.24
N THR A 7 3.52 9.84 -16.82
CA THR A 7 3.94 9.96 -15.42
C THR A 7 2.77 10.35 -14.51
N HIS A 8 1.95 11.32 -14.92
CA HIS A 8 0.77 11.74 -14.14
C HIS A 8 -0.25 10.59 -13.99
N THR A 9 -0.45 9.80 -15.04
CA THR A 9 -1.35 8.64 -15.01
C THR A 9 -0.85 7.58 -14.02
N VAL A 10 0.44 7.23 -14.09
CA VAL A 10 1.05 6.26 -13.17
C VAL A 10 1.02 6.76 -11.73
N ALA A 11 1.29 8.05 -11.50
CA ALA A 11 1.20 8.66 -10.17
C ALA A 11 -0.21 8.57 -9.57
N THR A 12 -1.23 8.79 -10.40
CA THR A 12 -2.64 8.68 -9.98
C THR A 12 -3.01 7.25 -9.63
N VAL A 13 -2.58 6.27 -10.44
CA VAL A 13 -2.79 4.84 -10.17
C VAL A 13 -2.06 4.41 -8.88
N ALA A 14 -0.80 4.81 -8.71
CA ALA A 14 -0.04 4.52 -7.50
C ALA A 14 -0.72 5.10 -6.24
N LEU A 15 -1.17 6.35 -6.31
CA LEU A 15 -1.86 7.01 -5.20
C LEU A 15 -3.18 6.32 -4.85
N THR A 16 -4.01 6.03 -5.85
CA THR A 16 -5.32 5.37 -5.65
C THR A 16 -5.14 3.96 -5.09
N LEU A 17 -4.18 3.19 -5.60
CA LEU A 17 -3.86 1.86 -5.08
C LEU A 17 -3.34 1.92 -3.65
N GLY A 18 -2.36 2.77 -3.36
CA GLY A 18 -1.81 2.93 -2.02
C GLY A 18 -2.87 3.38 -1.00
N ALA A 19 -3.75 4.30 -1.38
CA ALA A 19 -4.86 4.74 -0.54
C ALA A 19 -5.86 3.60 -0.28
N ALA A 20 -6.23 2.84 -1.31
CA ALA A 20 -7.13 1.69 -1.16
C ALA A 20 -6.52 0.61 -0.24
N MET A 21 -5.21 0.36 -0.35
CA MET A 21 -4.50 -0.56 0.54
C MET A 21 -4.57 -0.13 2.01
N VAL A 22 -4.35 1.17 2.30
CA VAL A 22 -4.47 1.69 3.67
C VAL A 22 -5.90 1.58 4.20
N VAL A 23 -6.89 1.91 3.37
CA VAL A 23 -8.32 1.83 3.74
C VAL A 23 -8.77 0.38 3.98
N ALA A 24 -8.13 -0.61 3.36
CA ALA A 24 -8.47 -2.02 3.55
C ALA A 24 -8.05 -2.58 4.94
N VAL A 25 -7.11 -1.92 5.64
CA VAL A 25 -6.53 -2.42 6.89
C VAL A 25 -7.58 -2.70 7.99
N PRO A 26 -8.53 -1.79 8.30
CA PRO A 26 -9.54 -2.05 9.32
C PRO A 26 -10.40 -3.29 9.00
N ALA A 27 -10.78 -3.46 7.72
CA ALA A 27 -11.55 -4.61 7.27
C ALA A 27 -10.76 -5.93 7.35
N ALA A 28 -9.43 -5.86 7.33
CA ALA A 28 -8.54 -7.02 7.39
C ALA A 28 -8.12 -7.41 8.82
N THR A 29 -8.51 -6.65 9.85
CA THR A 29 -7.91 -6.77 11.19
C THR A 29 -8.22 -8.12 11.86
N ASP A 30 -9.47 -8.59 11.74
CA ASP A 30 -9.88 -9.90 12.26
C ASP A 30 -9.16 -11.07 11.56
N PHE A 31 -8.88 -10.90 10.26
CA PHE A 31 -8.15 -11.87 9.47
C PHE A 31 -6.67 -11.93 9.87
N LEU A 32 -6.03 -10.78 10.13
CA LEU A 32 -4.65 -10.74 10.62
C LEU A 32 -4.48 -11.52 11.92
N PHE A 33 -5.40 -11.37 12.86
CA PHE A 33 -5.38 -12.14 14.11
C PHE A 33 -5.54 -13.64 13.84
N THR A 34 -6.52 -14.01 13.02
CA THR A 34 -6.78 -15.41 12.64
C THR A 34 -5.55 -16.05 11.97
N TRP A 35 -4.95 -15.36 11.00
CA TRP A 35 -3.77 -15.83 10.29
C TRP A 35 -2.55 -15.95 11.21
N ALA A 36 -2.36 -15.02 12.16
CA ALA A 36 -1.28 -15.08 13.13
C ALA A 36 -1.33 -16.35 13.99
N GLN A 37 -2.54 -16.83 14.33
CA GLN A 37 -2.74 -18.09 15.05
C GLN A 37 -2.45 -19.32 14.18
N MET A 38 -2.76 -19.26 12.87
CA MET A 38 -2.59 -20.40 11.95
C MET A 38 -1.16 -20.56 11.42
N TYR A 39 -0.51 -19.46 11.05
CA TYR A 39 0.76 -19.44 10.31
C TYR A 39 1.94 -18.93 11.14
N GLY A 40 1.67 -18.42 12.35
CA GLY A 40 2.66 -17.85 13.25
C GLY A 40 2.69 -16.32 13.19
N ALA A 41 2.63 -15.71 14.38
CA ALA A 41 2.51 -14.27 14.54
C ALA A 41 3.65 -13.48 13.88
N VAL A 42 4.90 -13.95 14.01
CA VAL A 42 6.07 -13.22 13.49
C VAL A 42 5.99 -13.01 11.98
N LEU A 43 5.68 -14.07 11.22
CA LEU A 43 5.61 -14.01 9.76
C LEU A 43 4.43 -13.15 9.29
N VAL A 44 3.27 -13.28 9.94
CA VAL A 44 2.07 -12.53 9.57
C VAL A 44 2.23 -11.03 9.86
N TYR A 45 2.75 -10.66 11.03
CA TYR A 45 2.97 -9.26 11.35
C TYR A 45 4.12 -8.64 10.55
N LEU A 46 5.15 -9.41 10.19
CA LEU A 46 6.18 -8.95 9.26
C LEU A 46 5.59 -8.67 7.87
N ALA A 47 4.82 -9.60 7.31
CA ALA A 47 4.15 -9.41 6.03
C ALA A 47 3.18 -8.22 6.06
N PHE A 48 2.48 -8.02 7.18
CA PHE A 48 1.63 -6.84 7.37
C PHE A 48 2.43 -5.53 7.42
N ALA A 49 3.59 -5.52 8.09
CA ALA A 49 4.48 -4.37 8.09
C ALA A 49 5.01 -4.05 6.69
N GLU A 50 5.39 -5.06 5.91
CA GLU A 50 5.81 -4.91 4.51
C GLU A 50 4.68 -4.36 3.64
N TYR A 51 3.47 -4.89 3.80
CA TYR A 51 2.26 -4.39 3.12
C TYR A 51 2.05 -2.89 3.39
N LEU A 52 2.14 -2.47 4.66
CA LEU A 52 2.01 -1.06 5.03
C LEU A 52 3.13 -0.21 4.45
N ALA A 53 4.38 -0.70 4.47
CA ALA A 53 5.51 0.01 3.89
C ALA A 53 5.32 0.27 2.39
N VAL A 54 4.83 -0.73 1.65
CA VAL A 54 4.48 -0.58 0.22
C VAL A 54 3.34 0.40 0.03
N ALA A 55 2.25 0.27 0.79
CA ALA A 55 1.09 1.15 0.67
C ALA A 55 1.46 2.63 0.92
N VAL A 56 2.20 2.90 2.02
CA VAL A 56 2.70 4.24 2.35
C VAL A 56 3.70 4.73 1.31
N GLY A 57 4.57 3.86 0.81
CA GLY A 57 5.52 4.15 -0.26
C GLY A 57 4.82 4.63 -1.53
N LEU A 58 3.77 3.93 -1.96
CA LEU A 58 2.94 4.27 -3.11
C LEU A 58 2.24 5.62 -2.94
N VAL A 59 1.60 5.86 -1.79
CA VAL A 59 0.95 7.14 -1.49
C VAL A 59 1.96 8.28 -1.50
N ARG A 60 3.09 8.13 -0.80
CA ARG A 60 4.11 9.16 -0.69
C ARG A 60 4.72 9.49 -2.06
N TRP A 61 5.02 8.48 -2.86
CA TRP A 61 5.57 8.68 -4.20
C TRP A 61 4.55 9.32 -5.13
N GLY A 62 3.30 8.82 -5.16
CA GLY A 62 2.24 9.38 -6.02
C GLY A 62 1.95 10.84 -5.70
N VAL A 63 1.85 11.21 -4.42
CA VAL A 63 1.73 12.62 -4.00
C VAL A 63 2.94 13.45 -4.41
N GLY A 64 4.15 12.89 -4.31
CA GLY A 64 5.38 13.57 -4.73
C GLY A 64 5.40 13.90 -6.22
N GLN A 65 4.94 12.97 -7.07
CA GLN A 65 4.87 13.19 -8.52
C GLN A 65 3.77 14.18 -8.92
N LEU A 66 2.61 14.15 -8.26
CA LEU A 66 1.49 15.05 -8.58
C LEU A 66 1.71 16.50 -8.11
N ARG A 67 2.66 16.72 -7.19
CA ARG A 67 3.05 18.05 -6.71
C ARG A 67 4.23 18.66 -7.47
N SER A 68 4.96 17.85 -8.24
CA SER A 68 6.16 18.25 -8.99
C SER A 68 5.80 18.73 -10.39
#